data_AF-X1T9F4-F1
#
_entry.id   AF-X1T9F4-F1
#
_cell.length_a   1.000
_cell.length_b   1.000
_cell.length_c   1.000
_cell.angle_alpha   90.00
_cell.angle_beta   90.00
_cell.angle_gamma   90.00
#
_symmetry.space_group_name_H-M   'P 1'
#
loop_
_entity.id
_entity.type
_entity.pdbx_description
1 polymer ?
#
loop_
_entity_poly.entity_id
_entity_poly.type
_entity_poly.pdbx_seq_one_letter_code
_entity_poly.pdbx_strand_id
1 'polypeptide(L)'
;MPITEEAQNMVSKVGGEETVELRIRHFEEDFQYLQSLWHELMDKYLNQWVAVYDKSLVAHGKNIHELRKKLSSKGVPQNEAVIDYISSERKSMLL
;
A
#
# COMPACT_ATOMS: atom_id res chain seq x y z
N MET A 1 5.30 25.65 -10.74
CA MET A 1 6.53 25.27 -11.47
C MET A 1 6.10 24.44 -12.67
N PRO A 2 6.66 24.65 -13.88
CA PRO A 2 6.33 23.78 -15.01
C PRO A 2 6.85 22.37 -14.74
N ILE A 3 6.03 21.38 -15.07
CA ILE A 3 6.37 19.95 -14.98
C ILE A 3 7.49 19.70 -16.01
N THR A 4 8.60 19.11 -15.59
CA THR A 4 9.74 18.84 -16.49
C THR A 4 9.35 17.84 -17.58
N GLU A 5 10.01 17.91 -18.75
CA GLU A 5 9.83 16.94 -19.86
C GLU A 5 9.99 15.48 -19.40
N GLU A 6 10.86 15.25 -18.42
CA GLU A 6 11.08 13.95 -17.78
C GLU A 6 9.83 13.47 -17.04
N ALA A 7 9.17 14.35 -16.28
CA ALA A 7 7.94 14.01 -15.57
C ALA A 7 6.77 13.75 -16.54
N GLN A 8 6.68 14.51 -17.65
CA GLN A 8 5.69 14.23 -18.69
C GLN A 8 5.91 12.87 -19.37
N ASN A 9 7.17 12.50 -19.63
CA ASN A 9 7.54 11.20 -20.18
C ASN A 9 7.31 10.03 -19.20
N MET A 10 7.40 10.26 -17.89
CA MET A 10 7.05 9.24 -16.89
C MET A 10 5.54 9.05 -16.80
N VAL A 11 4.77 10.13 -16.76
CA VAL A 11 3.30 10.08 -16.69
C VAL A 11 2.70 9.39 -17.92
N SER A 12 3.22 9.68 -19.12
CA SER A 12 2.73 9.04 -20.35
C SER A 12 2.98 7.53 -20.38
N LYS A 13 4.13 7.05 -19.86
CA LYS A 13 4.45 5.62 -19.75
C LYS A 13 3.56 4.85 -18.78
N VAL A 14 2.91 5.53 -17.83
CA VAL A 14 2.04 4.92 -16.80
C VAL A 14 0.55 5.03 -17.18
N GLY A 15 0.24 5.50 -18.40
CA GLY A 15 -1.13 5.60 -18.91
C GLY A 15 -1.74 7.00 -18.83
N GLY A 16 -0.92 8.04 -18.64
CA GLY A 16 -1.36 9.43 -18.60
C GLY A 16 -1.69 9.93 -17.19
N GLU A 17 -1.94 11.24 -17.08
CA GLU A 17 -2.12 11.97 -15.81
C GLU A 17 -3.32 11.48 -15.01
N GLU A 18 -4.45 11.23 -15.68
CA GLU A 18 -5.68 10.71 -15.07
C GLU A 18 -5.47 9.33 -14.41
N THR A 19 -4.69 8.45 -15.04
CA THR A 19 -4.37 7.13 -14.48
C THR A 19 -3.50 7.26 -13.23
N VAL A 20 -2.59 8.23 -13.19
CA VAL A 20 -1.72 8.49 -12.04
C VAL A 20 -2.54 9.05 -10.87
N GLU A 21 -3.41 10.03 -11.12
CA GLU A 21 -4.29 10.60 -10.09
C GLU A 21 -5.20 9.55 -9.47
N LEU A 22 -5.80 8.66 -10.28
CA LEU A 22 -6.63 7.58 -9.78
C LEU A 22 -5.85 6.60 -8.91
N ARG A 23 -4.62 6.24 -9.30
CA ARG A 23 -3.75 5.37 -8.50
C ARG A 23 -3.39 6.01 -7.15
N ILE A 24 -3.06 7.31 -7.15
CA ILE A 24 -2.76 8.04 -5.91
C ILE A 24 -3.99 8.05 -5.00
N ARG A 25 -5.17 8.34 -5.55
CA ARG A 25 -6.42 8.37 -4.77
C ARG A 25 -6.72 6.99 -4.16
N HIS A 26 -6.60 5.91 -4.93
CA HIS A 26 -6.81 4.56 -4.40
C HIS A 26 -5.84 4.23 -3.27
N PHE A 27 -4.56 4.62 -3.42
CA PHE A 27 -3.57 4.43 -2.37
C PHE A 27 -3.91 5.22 -1.10
N GLU A 28 -4.34 6.47 -1.22
CA GLU A 28 -4.79 7.29 -0.09
C GLU A 28 -5.99 6.68 0.62
N GLU A 29 -6.96 6.18 -0.14
CA GLU A 29 -8.15 5.51 0.39
C GLU A 29 -7.80 4.22 1.15
N ASP A 30 -6.89 3.41 0.61
CA ASP A 30 -6.39 2.20 1.27
C ASP A 30 -5.60 2.53 2.54
N PHE A 31 -4.83 3.62 2.53
CA PHE A 31 -4.12 4.09 3.71
C PHE A 31 -5.09 4.55 4.80
N GLN A 32 -6.12 5.33 4.43
CA GLN A 32 -7.17 5.74 5.38
C GLN A 32 -7.92 4.53 5.96
N TYR A 33 -8.22 3.53 5.12
CA TYR A 33 -8.82 2.28 5.58
C TYR A 33 -7.92 1.57 6.60
N LEU A 34 -6.64 1.40 6.30
CA LEU A 34 -5.67 0.80 7.23
C LEU A 34 -5.64 1.55 8.58
N GLN A 35 -5.59 2.89 8.56
CA GLN A 35 -5.59 3.71 9.79
C GLN A 35 -6.88 3.53 10.60
N SER A 36 -8.03 3.40 9.93
CA SER A 36 -9.32 3.17 10.60
C SER A 36 -9.38 1.83 11.34
N LEU A 37 -8.60 0.83 10.89
CA LEU A 37 -8.50 -0.49 11.50
C LEU A 37 -7.42 -0.60 12.58
N TRP A 38 -6.69 0.47 12.89
CA TRP A 38 -5.46 0.38 13.70
C TRP A 38 -5.62 -0.37 15.02
N HIS A 39 -6.70 -0.15 15.76
CA HIS A 39 -6.95 -0.84 17.02
C HIS A 39 -7.17 -2.35 16.83
N GLU A 40 -7.96 -2.75 15.83
CA GLU A 40 -8.17 -4.16 15.53
C GLU A 40 -6.89 -4.84 15.02
N LEU A 41 -6.09 -4.13 14.22
CA LEU A 41 -4.83 -4.63 13.71
C LEU A 41 -3.82 -4.85 14.83
N MET A 42 -3.76 -3.93 15.79
CA MET A 42 -2.92 -4.06 16.99
C MET A 42 -3.28 -5.30 17.81
N ASP A 43 -4.57 -5.62 17.95
CA ASP A 43 -5.01 -6.78 18.72
C ASP A 43 -4.71 -8.11 18.00
N LYS A 44 -4.88 -8.17 16.68
CA LYS A 44 -4.81 -9.42 15.91
C LYS A 44 -3.46 -9.69 15.25
N TYR A 45 -2.72 -8.64 14.92
CA TYR A 45 -1.54 -8.71 14.04
C TYR A 45 -0.32 -7.99 14.62
N LEU A 46 -0.23 -7.81 15.94
CA LEU A 46 0.96 -7.27 16.58
C LEU A 46 2.23 -8.01 16.12
N ASN A 47 3.26 -7.24 15.80
CA ASN A 47 4.54 -7.69 15.25
C ASN A 47 4.43 -8.44 13.91
N GLN A 48 3.47 -8.05 13.08
CA GLN A 48 3.30 -8.59 11.74
C GLN A 48 3.21 -7.47 10.72
N TRP A 49 3.60 -7.81 9.50
CA TRP A 49 3.33 -7.03 8.33
C TRP A 49 1.90 -7.28 7.88
N VAL A 50 1.20 -6.23 7.48
CA VAL A 50 -0.14 -6.29 6.90
C VAL A 50 -0.15 -5.60 5.54
N ALA A 51 -1.06 -6.01 4.67
CA ALA A 51 -1.29 -5.38 3.39
C ALA A 51 -2.79 -5.10 3.20
N VAL A 52 -3.09 -3.86 2.84
CA VAL A 52 -4.40 -3.43 2.37
C VAL A 52 -4.34 -3.19 0.87
N TYR A 53 -5.37 -3.64 0.18
CA TYR A 53 -5.59 -3.35 -1.24
C TYR A 53 -7.10 -3.31 -1.49
N ASP A 54 -7.57 -2.28 -2.18
CA ASP A 54 -9.00 -2.08 -2.50
C ASP A 54 -9.89 -2.14 -1.25
N LYS A 55 -9.51 -1.34 -0.24
CA LYS A 55 -10.17 -1.19 1.07
C LYS A 55 -10.40 -2.52 1.79
N SER A 56 -9.48 -3.46 1.63
CA SER A 56 -9.55 -4.77 2.27
C SER A 56 -8.19 -5.22 2.80
N LEU A 57 -8.18 -5.87 3.97
CA LEU A 57 -6.98 -6.52 4.51
C LEU A 57 -6.70 -7.81 3.72
N VAL A 58 -5.90 -7.71 2.66
CA VAL A 58 -5.66 -8.80 1.72
C VAL A 58 -4.60 -9.78 2.16
N ALA A 59 -3.64 -9.40 3.00
CA ALA A 59 -2.62 -10.31 3.50
C ALA A 59 -1.98 -9.83 4.81
N HIS A 60 -1.36 -10.75 5.53
CA HIS A 60 -0.48 -10.46 6.67
C HIS A 60 0.67 -11.49 6.73
N GLY A 61 1.78 -11.18 7.39
CA GLY A 61 2.92 -12.10 7.52
C GLY A 61 3.86 -11.71 8.65
N LYS A 62 4.60 -12.68 9.21
CA LYS A 62 5.56 -12.41 10.30
C LYS A 62 6.78 -11.63 9.82
N ASN A 63 7.03 -11.66 8.52
CA ASN A 63 8.09 -10.92 7.85
C ASN A 63 7.61 -10.50 6.46
N ILE A 64 8.33 -9.55 5.87
CA ILE A 64 7.97 -8.97 4.56
C ILE A 64 7.99 -10.02 3.43
N HIS A 65 8.84 -11.05 3.52
CA HIS A 65 8.93 -12.10 2.50
C HIS A 65 7.67 -12.98 2.47
N GLU A 66 7.17 -13.39 3.64
CA GLU A 66 5.90 -14.10 3.78
C GLU A 66 4.72 -13.29 3.23
N LEU A 67 4.67 -11.99 3.55
CA LEU A 67 3.64 -11.10 3.04
C LEU A 67 3.67 -11.04 1.50
N ARG A 68 4.85 -10.80 0.91
CA ARG A 68 5.01 -10.72 -0.55
C ARG A 68 4.63 -12.02 -1.25
N LYS A 69 4.97 -13.17 -0.67
CA LYS A 69 4.55 -14.48 -1.19
C LYS A 69 3.02 -14.62 -1.18
N LYS A 70 2.36 -14.19 -0.10
CA LYS A 70 0.89 -14.20 -0.01
C LYS A 70 0.25 -13.25 -1.02
N LEU A 71 0.76 -12.04 -1.18
CA LEU A 71 0.27 -11.08 -2.18
C LEU A 71 0.39 -11.64 -3.60
N SER A 72 1.56 -12.18 -3.94
CA SER A 72 1.80 -12.82 -5.24
C SER A 72 0.85 -13.99 -5.48
N SER A 73 0.62 -14.85 -4.48
CA SER A 73 -0.33 -15.96 -4.61
C SER A 73 -1.78 -15.53 -4.81
N LYS A 74 -2.12 -14.29 -4.43
CA LYS A 74 -3.45 -13.69 -4.58
C LYS A 74 -3.58 -12.80 -5.82
N GLY A 75 -2.52 -12.67 -6.62
CA GLY A 75 -2.50 -11.78 -7.78
C GLY A 75 -2.58 -10.28 -7.42
N VAL A 76 -2.27 -9.91 -6.17
CA VAL A 76 -2.28 -8.51 -5.73
C VAL A 76 -0.97 -7.83 -6.13
N PRO A 77 -1.00 -6.69 -6.85
CA PRO A 77 0.21 -5.96 -7.21
C PRO A 77 0.89 -5.37 -5.96
N GLN A 78 2.13 -5.79 -5.70
CA GLN A 78 2.84 -5.38 -4.48
C GLN A 78 3.14 -3.88 -4.41
N ASN A 79 3.23 -3.22 -5.57
CA ASN A 79 3.50 -1.79 -5.74
C ASN A 79 2.23 -0.92 -5.69
N GLU A 80 1.06 -1.53 -5.51
CA GLU A 80 -0.21 -0.81 -5.41
C GLU A 80 -0.89 -1.04 -4.04
N ALA A 81 -0.47 -2.06 -3.29
CA ALA A 81 -0.96 -2.33 -1.96
C ALA A 81 -0.27 -1.44 -0.90
N VAL A 82 -1.06 -0.93 0.05
CA VAL A 82 -0.53 -0.27 1.25
C VAL A 82 -0.02 -1.35 2.20
N ILE A 83 1.26 -1.29 2.54
CA ILE A 83 1.93 -2.26 3.42
C ILE A 83 2.43 -1.52 4.66
N ASP A 84 2.11 -2.04 5.84
CA ASP A 84 2.62 -1.48 7.10
C ASP A 84 3.02 -2.59 8.09
N TYR A 85 3.90 -2.27 9.02
CA TYR A 85 4.28 -3.16 10.12
C TYR A 85 3.55 -2.74 11.39
N ILE A 86 2.74 -3.65 11.94
CA ILE A 86 1.94 -3.37 13.12
C ILE A 86 2.82 -3.53 14.36
N SER A 87 3.21 -2.41 14.96
CA SER A 87 3.97 -2.36 16.20
C SER A 87 3.33 -1.47 17.25
N SER A 88 3.60 -1.79 18.52
CA SER A 88 3.18 -0.98 19.68
C SER A 88 3.80 0.43 19.67
N GLU A 89 4.93 0.61 19.00
CA GLU A 89 5.50 1.92 18.68
C GLU A 89 5.14 2.27 17.24
N ARG A 90 4.42 3.38 16.98
CA ARG A 90 4.13 3.81 15.60
C ARG A 90 5.42 4.10 14.84
N LYS A 91 5.78 3.25 13.89
CA LYS A 91 6.79 3.51 12.86
C LYS A 91 6.19 3.14 11.51
N SER A 92 5.58 4.11 10.82
CA SER A 92 5.05 3.88 9.48
C SER A 92 6.17 3.94 8.44
N MET A 93 6.15 3.04 7.46
CA MET A 93 7.09 3.03 6.33
C MET A 93 6.32 3.20 5.03
N LEU A 94 6.58 4.27 4.28
CA LEU A 94 6.10 4.45 2.91
C LEU A 94 7.15 3.83 1.97
N LEU A 95 6.74 2.88 1.12
CA LEU A 95 7.58 2.21 0.12
C LEU A 95 7.19 2.62 -1.29
#